data_AF-A0A6P4BCH3-F1
#
_entry.id   AF-A0A6P4BCH3-F1
#
_cell.length_a   1.000
_cell.length_b   1.000
_cell.length_c   1.000
_cell.angle_alpha   90.00
_cell.angle_beta   90.00
_cell.angle_gamma   90.00
#
_symmetry.space_group_name_H-M   'P 1'
#
loop_
_entity.id
_entity.type
_entity.pdbx_description
1 polymer ?
#
loop_
_entity_poly.entity_id
_entity_poly.type
_entity_poly.pdbx_seq_one_letter_code
_entity_poly.pdbx_strand_id
1 'polypeptide(L)'
;MSHKKDWRETKTVLLIEECSAIIQNNLPEKLKDPGSFMKPCTLGDACTRTTQCDLGASINLIPASLIKKLCLTEEVKPTRICLQLADDSIKIPSGVIEYMIVRVGPFAFSSDFVVLDMDEHKSASLILGRPFLITGRTLIDIEKGEVTLRFNEEKFVLNAVKAMQH
;
A
#
# COMPACT_ATOMS: atom_id res chain seq x y z
N MET A 1 15.25 67.04 -28.77
CA MET A 1 14.89 65.68 -29.22
C MET A 1 14.44 64.88 -28.01
N SER A 2 13.15 64.53 -27.92
CA SER A 2 12.60 63.76 -26.79
C SER A 2 11.85 62.56 -27.36
N HIS A 3 12.48 61.39 -27.38
CA HIS A 3 11.85 60.13 -27.74
C HIS A 3 10.93 59.67 -26.61
N LYS A 4 9.71 60.24 -26.54
CA LYS A 4 8.64 59.69 -25.70
C LYS A 4 8.03 58.50 -26.45
N LYS A 5 8.25 57.28 -25.95
CA LYS A 5 7.56 56.08 -26.43
C LYS A 5 6.05 56.28 -26.30
N ASP A 6 5.33 56.04 -27.40
CA ASP A 6 3.88 56.03 -27.42
C ASP A 6 3.37 54.78 -26.69
N TRP A 7 2.58 54.98 -25.64
CA TRP A 7 2.06 53.91 -24.79
C TRP A 7 0.91 53.13 -25.43
N ARG A 8 0.48 53.52 -26.64
CA ARG A 8 -0.64 52.89 -27.37
C ARG A 8 -0.22 51.70 -28.24
N GLU A 9 1.06 51.38 -28.34
CA GLU A 9 1.55 50.19 -29.06
C GLU A 9 1.46 48.94 -28.17
N THR A 10 0.53 48.04 -28.50
CA THR A 10 0.41 46.74 -27.83
C THR A 10 1.59 45.85 -28.21
N LYS A 11 2.54 45.65 -27.30
CA LYS A 11 3.62 44.66 -27.46
C LYS A 11 3.32 43.40 -26.66
N THR A 12 3.21 42.29 -27.37
CA THR A 12 3.15 40.95 -26.77
C THR A 12 4.55 40.58 -26.31
N VAL A 13 4.72 40.33 -25.01
CA VAL A 13 5.96 39.81 -24.43
C VAL A 13 5.77 38.32 -24.19
N LEU A 14 6.66 37.50 -24.76
CA LEU A 14 6.66 36.06 -24.51
C LEU A 14 7.14 35.80 -23.08
N LEU A 15 6.26 35.21 -22.28
CA LEU A 15 6.60 34.73 -20.94
C LEU A 15 7.21 33.34 -21.05
N ILE A 16 8.12 33.02 -20.13
CA ILE A 16 8.60 31.65 -19.96
C ILE A 16 7.47 30.78 -19.38
N GLU A 17 7.53 29.47 -19.61
CA GLU A 17 6.50 28.51 -19.16
C GLU A 17 6.22 28.62 -17.65
N GLU A 18 7.27 28.76 -16.84
CA GLU A 18 7.15 28.88 -15.38
C GLU A 18 6.33 30.12 -14.96
N CYS A 19 6.57 31.28 -15.57
CA CYS A 19 5.79 32.49 -15.31
C CYS A 19 4.34 32.34 -15.80
N SER A 20 4.14 31.63 -16.91
CA SER A 20 2.82 31.39 -17.47
C SER A 20 2.00 30.46 -16.58
N ALA A 21 2.60 29.39 -16.06
CA ALA A 21 1.95 28.45 -15.14
C ALA A 21 1.49 29.13 -13.84
N ILE A 22 2.32 30.03 -13.29
CA ILE A 22 1.99 30.83 -12.09
C ILE A 22 0.84 31.80 -12.39
N ILE A 23 0.90 32.55 -13.49
CA ILE A 23 -0.14 33.54 -13.85
C ILE A 23 -1.45 32.85 -14.20
N GLN A 24 -1.40 31.67 -14.83
CA GLN A 24 -2.58 30.90 -15.21
C GLN A 24 -3.13 30.04 -14.07
N ASN A 25 -2.50 30.02 -12.88
CA ASN A 25 -2.86 29.15 -11.77
C ASN A 25 -2.98 27.67 -12.18
N ASN A 26 -2.18 27.22 -13.16
CA ASN A 26 -2.18 25.85 -13.67
C ASN A 26 -1.42 24.89 -12.72
N LEU A 27 -1.54 25.07 -11.40
CA LEU A 27 -0.97 24.16 -10.43
C LEU A 27 -1.80 22.87 -10.39
N PRO A 28 -1.14 21.69 -10.27
CA PRO A 28 -1.86 20.44 -10.07
C PRO A 28 -2.81 20.54 -8.87
N GLU A 29 -4.04 20.06 -9.04
CA GLU A 29 -5.01 20.03 -7.95
C GLU A 29 -4.52 19.11 -6.83
N LYS A 30 -4.61 19.58 -5.58
CA LYS A 30 -4.28 18.74 -4.42
C LYS A 30 -5.36 17.68 -4.25
N LEU A 31 -5.04 16.44 -4.62
CA LEU A 31 -5.92 15.31 -4.37
C LEU A 31 -6.02 14.99 -2.88
N LYS A 32 -7.18 14.49 -2.45
CA LYS A 32 -7.38 14.01 -1.08
C LYS A 32 -6.56 12.74 -0.86
N ASP A 33 -6.13 12.54 0.38
CA ASP A 33 -5.49 11.29 0.78
C ASP A 33 -6.50 10.13 0.65
N PRO A 34 -6.20 9.08 -0.13
CA PRO A 34 -7.06 7.90 -0.23
C PRO A 34 -7.04 7.03 1.05
N GLY A 35 -6.13 7.28 1.99
CA GLY A 35 -6.00 6.50 3.21
C GLY A 35 -5.28 5.17 2.97
N SER A 36 -5.82 4.07 3.51
CA SER A 36 -5.21 2.74 3.44
C SER A 36 -5.68 1.93 2.23
N PHE A 37 -4.74 1.26 1.56
CA PHE A 37 -5.02 0.32 0.47
C PHE A 37 -5.47 -1.02 1.07
N MET A 38 -6.74 -1.08 1.47
CA MET A 38 -7.36 -2.25 2.07
C MET A 38 -8.12 -3.08 1.03
N LYS A 39 -7.82 -4.37 0.90
CA LYS A 39 -8.59 -5.26 0.01
C LYS A 39 -8.64 -6.71 0.49
N PRO A 40 -9.70 -7.48 0.19
CA PRO A 40 -9.70 -8.92 0.40
C PRO A 40 -8.60 -9.63 -0.39
N CYS A 41 -7.74 -10.37 0.31
CA CYS A 41 -6.97 -11.49 -0.25
C CYS A 41 -7.59 -12.82 0.21
N THR A 42 -7.25 -13.91 -0.45
CA THR A 42 -7.57 -15.25 0.04
C THR A 42 -6.31 -15.89 0.60
N LEU A 43 -6.39 -16.35 1.83
CA LEU A 43 -5.32 -17.06 2.51
C LEU A 43 -5.60 -18.56 2.44
N GLY A 44 -4.70 -19.32 1.80
CA GLY A 44 -4.98 -20.71 1.44
C GLY A 44 -6.20 -20.86 0.51
N ASP A 45 -6.93 -21.96 0.65
CA ASP A 45 -8.02 -22.32 -0.28
C ASP A 45 -9.43 -21.92 0.19
N ALA A 46 -9.59 -21.30 1.38
CA ALA A 46 -10.92 -21.11 1.96
C ALA A 46 -11.20 -19.77 2.65
N CYS A 47 -10.19 -18.93 2.91
CA CYS A 47 -10.35 -17.79 3.83
C CYS A 47 -10.13 -16.44 3.15
N THR A 48 -11.21 -15.81 2.68
CA THR A 48 -11.17 -14.42 2.17
C THR A 48 -11.11 -13.44 3.34
N ARG A 49 -10.07 -12.60 3.38
CA ARG A 49 -9.79 -11.65 4.47
C ARG A 49 -9.23 -10.34 3.97
N THR A 50 -9.60 -9.25 4.64
CA THR A 50 -9.05 -7.92 4.35
C THR A 50 -7.56 -7.88 4.67
N THR A 51 -6.79 -7.31 3.76
CA THR A 51 -5.35 -7.07 3.93
C THR A 51 -5.03 -5.62 3.72
N GLN A 52 -3.95 -5.18 4.34
CA GLN A 52 -3.35 -3.87 4.13
C GLN A 52 -1.99 -4.06 3.48
N CYS A 53 -1.77 -3.39 2.35
CA CYS A 53 -0.44 -3.24 1.78
C CYS A 53 0.28 -2.11 2.51
N ASP A 54 1.43 -2.40 3.11
CA ASP A 54 2.19 -1.43 3.89
C ASP A 54 3.64 -1.36 3.42
N LEU A 55 4.00 -0.23 2.78
CA LEU A 55 5.37 0.04 2.34
C LEU A 55 6.30 0.43 3.51
N GLY A 56 5.75 0.91 4.62
CA GLY A 56 6.48 1.19 5.87
C GLY A 56 6.87 -0.08 6.63
N ALA A 57 6.05 -1.12 6.54
CA ALA A 57 6.33 -2.40 7.19
C ALA A 57 7.51 -3.15 6.54
N SER A 58 8.51 -3.49 7.37
CA SER A 58 9.68 -4.28 6.96
C SER A 58 9.42 -5.79 6.91
N ILE A 59 8.30 -6.24 7.47
CA ILE A 59 7.90 -7.64 7.61
C ILE A 59 6.42 -7.80 7.25
N ASN A 60 6.01 -9.03 6.97
CA ASN A 60 4.58 -9.36 6.92
C ASN A 60 4.08 -9.77 8.30
N LEU A 61 2.87 -9.34 8.68
CA LEU A 61 2.26 -9.66 9.96
C LEU A 61 0.93 -10.38 9.77
N ILE A 62 0.70 -11.39 10.59
CA ILE A 62 -0.58 -12.10 10.68
C ILE A 62 -1.12 -12.09 12.12
N PRO A 63 -2.40 -11.77 12.35
CA PRO A 63 -2.99 -11.87 13.68
C PRO A 63 -2.97 -13.29 14.22
N ALA A 64 -2.59 -13.47 15.48
CA ALA A 64 -2.68 -14.76 16.17
C ALA A 64 -4.11 -15.32 16.17
N SER A 65 -5.12 -14.46 16.25
CA SER A 65 -6.53 -14.84 16.13
C SER A 65 -6.86 -15.44 14.76
N LEU A 66 -6.23 -14.94 13.68
CA LEU A 66 -6.41 -15.49 12.33
C LEU A 66 -5.75 -16.85 12.19
N ILE A 67 -4.55 -17.03 12.76
CA ILE A 67 -3.89 -18.36 12.81
C ILE A 67 -4.76 -19.39 13.50
N LYS A 68 -5.38 -19.04 14.65
CA LYS A 68 -6.31 -19.91 15.37
C LYS A 68 -7.53 -20.26 14.51
N LYS A 69 -8.14 -19.28 13.82
CA LYS A 69 -9.29 -19.48 12.93
C LYS A 69 -8.98 -20.37 11.72
N LEU A 70 -7.71 -20.41 11.29
CA LEU A 70 -7.25 -21.26 10.19
C LEU A 70 -6.76 -22.64 10.66
N CYS A 71 -6.80 -22.91 11.97
CA CYS A 71 -6.26 -24.13 12.57
C CYS A 71 -4.77 -24.37 12.24
N LEU A 72 -3.99 -23.29 12.09
CA LEU A 72 -2.56 -23.34 11.75
C LEU A 72 -1.65 -23.14 12.98
N THR A 73 -2.16 -23.37 14.19
CA THR A 73 -1.40 -23.13 15.43
C THR A 73 -0.15 -23.99 15.54
N GLU A 74 -0.20 -25.23 15.05
CA GLU A 74 0.93 -26.17 15.07
C GLU A 74 2.04 -25.79 14.07
N GLU A 75 1.72 -24.97 13.06
CA GLU A 75 2.68 -24.50 12.05
C GLU A 75 3.51 -23.29 12.54
N VAL A 76 3.14 -22.71 13.68
CA VAL A 76 3.81 -21.54 14.25
C VAL A 76 5.11 -21.97 14.92
N LYS A 77 6.23 -21.56 14.35
CA LYS A 77 7.57 -21.81 14.89
C LYS A 77 7.96 -20.73 15.91
N PRO A 78 8.58 -21.10 17.04
CA PRO A 78 9.13 -20.12 17.98
C PRO A 78 10.13 -19.18 17.29
N THR A 79 10.13 -17.91 17.67
CA THR A 79 11.07 -16.91 17.17
C THR A 79 11.70 -16.11 18.30
N ARG A 80 12.90 -15.57 18.05
CA ARG A 80 13.60 -14.66 18.97
C ARG A 80 13.49 -13.19 18.56
N ILE A 81 12.66 -12.90 17.55
CA ILE A 81 12.45 -11.54 17.05
C ILE A 81 11.66 -10.73 18.09
N CYS A 82 11.99 -9.44 18.22
CA CYS A 82 11.15 -8.44 18.88
C CYS A 82 10.80 -7.37 17.83
N LEU A 83 9.60 -6.81 17.93
CA LEU A 83 9.11 -5.78 17.00
C LEU A 83 9.07 -4.44 17.71
N GLN A 84 9.64 -3.42 17.09
CA GLN A 84 9.40 -2.02 17.45
C GLN A 84 8.37 -1.45 16.49
N LEU A 85 7.26 -0.96 17.04
CA LEU A 85 6.18 -0.34 16.28
C LEU A 85 6.49 1.15 16.03
N ALA A 86 5.67 1.78 15.19
CA ALA A 86 5.84 3.20 14.84
C ALA A 86 5.65 4.16 16.02
N ASP A 87 5.00 3.71 17.11
CA ASP A 87 4.86 4.45 18.37
C ASP A 87 5.97 4.13 19.38
N ASP A 88 7.06 3.51 18.90
CA ASP A 88 8.20 3.03 19.69
C ASP A 88 7.86 1.94 20.71
N SER A 89 6.63 1.43 20.73
CA SER A 89 6.28 0.30 21.58
C SER A 89 6.93 -0.99 21.09
N ILE A 90 7.38 -1.81 22.04
CA ILE A 90 7.99 -3.11 21.75
C ILE A 90 6.95 -4.21 21.94
N LYS A 91 6.81 -5.08 20.94
CA LYS A 91 5.96 -6.25 20.97
C LYS A 91 6.76 -7.52 20.73
N ILE A 92 6.40 -8.58 21.45
CA ILE A 92 6.98 -9.91 21.30
C ILE A 92 6.00 -10.76 20.47
N PRO A 93 6.38 -11.19 19.26
CA PRO A 93 5.58 -12.10 18.46
C PRO A 93 5.40 -13.46 19.12
N SER A 94 4.29 -14.14 18.83
CA SER A 94 4.06 -15.53 19.24
C SER A 94 4.96 -16.51 18.48
N GLY A 95 5.39 -16.14 17.28
CA GLY A 95 6.20 -17.00 16.42
C GLY A 95 6.23 -16.50 14.99
N VAL A 96 6.67 -17.38 14.09
CA VAL A 96 6.65 -17.17 12.64
C VAL A 96 5.99 -18.36 11.95
N ILE A 97 5.30 -18.11 10.85
CA ILE A 97 4.85 -19.14 9.92
C ILE A 97 5.58 -18.94 8.59
N GLU A 98 6.21 -19.99 8.09
CA GLU A 98 7.03 -19.94 6.88
C GLU A 98 6.26 -20.52 5.69
N TYR A 99 6.57 -20.06 4.48
CA TYR A 99 6.02 -20.59 3.22
C TYR A 99 4.49 -20.56 3.10
N MET A 100 3.86 -19.61 3.77
CA MET A 100 2.41 -19.49 3.77
C MET A 100 1.92 -19.00 2.40
N ILE A 101 0.96 -19.73 1.80
CA ILE A 101 0.41 -19.40 0.48
C ILE A 101 -0.67 -18.32 0.60
N VAL A 102 -0.42 -17.18 -0.03
CA VAL A 102 -1.37 -16.07 -0.16
C VAL A 102 -1.82 -15.98 -1.61
N ARG A 103 -3.12 -16.08 -1.83
CA ARG A 103 -3.75 -15.93 -3.14
C ARG A 103 -4.31 -14.52 -3.29
N VAL A 104 -3.92 -13.85 -4.37
CA VAL A 104 -4.43 -12.53 -4.73
C VAL A 104 -4.85 -12.54 -6.18
N GLY A 105 -6.17 -12.64 -6.40
CA GLY A 105 -6.73 -12.88 -7.72
C GLY A 105 -6.21 -14.20 -8.32
N PRO A 106 -5.61 -14.18 -9.52
CA PRO A 106 -5.10 -15.38 -10.18
C PRO A 106 -3.76 -15.86 -9.61
N PHE A 107 -3.04 -15.03 -8.84
CA PHE A 107 -1.69 -15.33 -8.40
C PHE A 107 -1.67 -15.96 -7.01
N ALA A 108 -0.68 -16.83 -6.78
CA ALA A 108 -0.37 -17.41 -5.49
C ALA A 108 1.11 -17.16 -5.18
N PHE A 109 1.39 -16.61 -4.00
CA PHE A 109 2.74 -16.32 -3.53
C PHE A 109 2.97 -17.02 -2.20
N SER A 110 4.15 -17.63 -2.02
CA SER A 110 4.61 -18.03 -0.70
C SER A 110 5.26 -16.85 0.00
N SER A 111 4.97 -16.68 1.29
CA SER A 111 5.63 -15.67 2.11
C SER A 111 5.65 -16.08 3.57
N ASP A 112 6.63 -15.57 4.29
CA ASP A 112 6.75 -15.78 5.73
C ASP A 112 6.00 -14.66 6.46
N PHE A 113 5.35 -15.02 7.56
CA PHE A 113 4.59 -14.09 8.38
C PHE A 113 5.01 -14.19 9.84
N VAL A 114 5.15 -13.02 10.46
CA VAL A 114 5.31 -12.92 11.91
C VAL A 114 3.92 -12.94 12.55
N VAL A 115 3.73 -13.86 13.50
CA VAL A 115 2.45 -14.03 14.21
C VAL A 115 2.44 -13.12 15.42
N LEU A 116 1.51 -12.17 15.44
CA LEU A 116 1.41 -11.17 16.50
C LEU A 116 0.03 -11.19 17.15
N ASP A 117 -0.02 -11.07 18.47
CA ASP A 117 -1.28 -10.85 19.19
C ASP A 117 -1.72 -9.40 19.00
N MET A 118 -2.82 -9.22 18.27
CA MET A 118 -3.35 -7.92 17.86
C MET A 118 -4.80 -7.81 18.30
N ASP A 119 -5.19 -6.61 18.70
CA ASP A 119 -6.54 -6.32 19.20
C ASP A 119 -7.57 -6.54 18.09
N GLU A 120 -8.49 -7.50 18.29
CA GLU A 120 -9.45 -7.96 17.26
C GLU A 120 -10.36 -6.82 16.77
N HIS A 121 -10.54 -5.78 17.58
CA HIS A 121 -11.36 -4.62 17.27
C HIS A 121 -10.65 -3.55 16.43
N LYS A 122 -9.32 -3.58 16.30
CA LYS A 122 -8.53 -2.50 15.66
C LYS A 122 -7.73 -2.93 14.43
N SER A 123 -7.37 -4.21 14.29
CA SER A 123 -6.64 -4.68 13.10
C SER A 123 -6.82 -6.18 12.88
N ALA A 124 -8.01 -6.58 12.41
CA ALA A 124 -8.25 -7.94 11.91
C ALA A 124 -7.56 -8.24 10.56
N SER A 125 -6.87 -7.24 9.99
CA SER A 125 -6.32 -7.31 8.65
C SER A 125 -4.87 -7.80 8.65
N LEU A 126 -4.58 -8.68 7.70
CA LEU A 126 -3.22 -9.13 7.39
C LEU A 126 -2.40 -7.93 6.89
N ILE A 127 -1.16 -7.76 7.38
CA ILE A 127 -0.27 -6.72 6.87
C ILE A 127 0.72 -7.36 5.89
N LEU A 128 0.64 -6.93 4.64
CA LEU A 128 1.57 -7.30 3.57
C LEU A 128 2.65 -6.22 3.50
N GLY A 129 3.80 -6.53 4.11
CA GLY A 129 4.94 -5.62 4.15
C GLY A 129 5.76 -5.67 2.88
N ARG A 130 6.89 -4.94 2.88
CA ARG A 130 7.83 -4.91 1.76
C ARG A 130 8.26 -6.30 1.25
N PRO A 131 8.51 -7.33 2.08
CA PRO A 131 8.89 -8.66 1.58
C PRO A 131 7.86 -9.24 0.61
N PHE A 132 6.57 -9.24 0.97
CA PHE A 132 5.51 -9.71 0.08
C PHE A 132 5.39 -8.82 -1.16
N LEU A 133 5.43 -7.50 -0.98
CA LEU A 133 5.24 -6.55 -2.07
C LEU A 133 6.35 -6.66 -3.13
N ILE A 134 7.59 -6.94 -2.72
CA ILE A 134 8.72 -7.22 -3.60
C ILE A 134 8.49 -8.52 -4.37
N THR A 135 8.08 -9.60 -3.69
CA THR A 135 7.77 -10.89 -4.32
C THR A 135 6.70 -10.76 -5.39
N GLY A 136 5.63 -10.01 -5.10
CA GLY A 136 4.56 -9.70 -6.06
C GLY A 136 4.91 -8.64 -7.11
N ARG A 137 6.15 -8.12 -7.13
CA ARG A 137 6.62 -7.02 -8.01
C ARG A 137 5.61 -5.87 -8.09
N THR A 138 5.11 -5.50 -6.91
CA THR A 138 3.92 -4.67 -6.74
C THR A 138 4.15 -3.25 -7.25
N LEU A 139 3.17 -2.71 -7.97
CA LEU A 139 3.08 -1.31 -8.34
C LEU A 139 1.83 -0.71 -7.71
N ILE A 140 1.97 0.43 -7.03
CA ILE A 140 0.85 1.13 -6.41
C ILE A 140 0.68 2.46 -7.13
N ASP A 141 -0.45 2.59 -7.84
CA ASP A 141 -0.88 3.83 -8.45
C ASP A 141 -1.84 4.52 -7.48
N ILE A 142 -1.34 5.54 -6.77
CA ILE A 142 -2.10 6.23 -5.73
C ILE A 142 -3.22 7.07 -6.33
N GLU A 143 -2.97 7.70 -7.48
CA GLU A 143 -3.94 8.55 -8.16
C GLU A 143 -5.16 7.75 -8.63
N LYS A 144 -4.94 6.59 -9.24
CA LYS A 144 -6.02 5.67 -9.63
C LYS A 144 -6.53 4.82 -8.47
N GLY A 145 -5.78 4.83 -7.37
CA GLY A 145 -5.90 3.91 -6.26
C GLY A 145 -5.95 2.46 -6.72
N GLU A 146 -4.96 2.04 -7.50
CA GLU A 146 -4.79 0.69 -8.00
C GLU A 146 -3.53 0.04 -7.41
N VAL A 147 -3.63 -1.24 -7.07
CA VAL A 147 -2.49 -2.08 -6.72
C VAL A 147 -2.33 -3.14 -7.80
N THR A 148 -1.18 -3.14 -8.48
CA THR A 148 -0.87 -4.11 -9.53
C THR A 148 0.16 -5.11 -9.02
N LEU A 149 -0.18 -6.39 -9.05
CA LEU A 149 0.78 -7.48 -8.84
C LEU A 149 1.26 -8.00 -10.19
N ARG A 150 2.52 -8.41 -10.28
CA ARG A 150 3.11 -8.95 -11.50
C ARG A 150 3.81 -10.27 -11.22
N PHE A 151 3.54 -11.25 -12.06
CA PHE A 151 4.19 -12.56 -12.03
C PHE A 151 4.54 -12.95 -13.47
N ASN A 152 5.82 -13.19 -13.74
CA ASN A 152 6.35 -13.33 -15.11
C ASN A 152 5.96 -12.13 -15.99
N GLU A 153 5.31 -12.39 -17.13
CA GLU A 153 4.78 -11.36 -18.03
C GLU A 153 3.31 -10.99 -17.72
N GLU A 154 2.68 -11.69 -16.78
CA GLU A 154 1.30 -11.44 -16.39
C GLU A 154 1.21 -10.36 -15.31
N LYS A 155 0.11 -9.60 -15.36
CA LYS A 155 -0.22 -8.58 -14.36
C LYS A 155 -1.67 -8.72 -13.92
N PHE A 156 -1.90 -8.44 -12.65
CA PHE A 156 -3.23 -8.41 -12.06
C PHE A 156 -3.43 -7.08 -11.34
N VAL A 157 -4.44 -6.33 -11.76
CA VAL A 157 -4.74 -4.99 -11.25
C VAL A 157 -5.93 -5.04 -10.29
N LEU A 158 -5.73 -4.48 -9.11
CA LEU A 158 -6.71 -4.40 -8.05
C LEU A 158 -7.11 -2.94 -7.83
N ASN A 159 -8.36 -2.60 -8.07
CA ASN A 159 -8.92 -1.33 -7.59
C ASN A 159 -8.98 -1.34 -6.06
N ALA A 160 -8.29 -0.40 -5.41
CA ALA A 160 -8.23 -0.22 -3.95
C ALA A 160 -9.27 0.79 -3.43
N VAL A 161 -9.75 1.73 -4.26
CA VAL A 161 -10.70 2.78 -3.85
C VAL A 161 -12.16 2.31 -3.81
N LYS A 162 -12.55 1.31 -4.62
CA LYS A 162 -13.95 0.86 -4.74
C LYS A 162 -14.44 -0.09 -3.62
N ALA A 163 -13.64 -0.33 -2.58
CA ALA A 163 -13.97 -1.30 -1.53
C ALA A 163 -14.55 -0.68 -0.24
N MET A 164 -14.77 0.64 -0.18
CA MET A 164 -15.32 1.33 1.01
C MET A 164 -16.83 1.58 0.96
N GLN A 165 -17.57 0.92 0.06
CA GLN A 165 -19.03 0.98 -0.01
C GLN A 165 -19.64 -0.37 0.35
N HIS A 166 -19.57 -0.80 1.61
CA HIS A 166 -20.52 -1.75 2.22
C HIS A 166 -20.51 -1.57 3.74
#